data_AF-A0A9W7L3E5-F1
#
_entry.id   AF-A0A9W7L3E5-F1
#
_cell.length_a   1.000
_cell.length_b   1.000
_cell.length_c   1.000
_cell.angle_alpha   90.00
_cell.angle_beta   90.00
_cell.angle_gamma   90.00
#
_symmetry.space_group_name_H-M   'P 1'
#
loop_
_entity.id
_entity.type
_entity.pdbx_description
1 polymer ?
#
loop_
_entity_poly.entity_id
_entity_poly.type
_entity_poly.pdbx_seq_one_letter_code
_entity_poly.pdbx_strand_id
1 'polypeptide(L)'
;MISLFFFALLIVSSDSLSSVVSTCRLSESLKKPSKSLSICVGYSPTDTSSSQASKSDLTALSMNVRKLGAAAIYTTHVDHLKAFSEEQATAIGSFPPPLPIIHDCTTSPDDVESTISLAISLGASAVIVPPTISPPISVPLIYSVSTASEISALTKSSTSSPLSFIFTDPDLVSSLPPDCTSILSVPAMQDSQAEVSLAKSLKGLCTSLLLPDALVGDSEDVEYAQFVVDGVRKKASETFKMTGLTGSTNGHFGGVASKTSRTWLRKKRQASQP
;
A
#
# COMPACT_ATOMS: atom_id res chain seq x y z
N MET A 1 -39.37 -54.02 -26.44
CA MET A 1 -38.11 -53.37 -26.85
C MET A 1 -38.35 -51.87 -26.93
N ILE A 2 -38.06 -51.14 -25.85
CA ILE A 2 -37.98 -49.67 -25.86
C ILE A 2 -36.70 -49.35 -25.08
N SER A 3 -35.68 -48.92 -25.80
CA SER A 3 -34.37 -48.54 -25.25
C SER A 3 -34.41 -47.04 -24.95
N LEU A 4 -34.58 -46.68 -23.68
CA LEU A 4 -34.42 -45.30 -23.22
C LEU A 4 -32.91 -44.99 -23.10
N PHE A 5 -32.39 -44.25 -24.06
CA PHE A 5 -31.09 -43.58 -23.95
C PHE A 5 -31.24 -42.38 -23.01
N PHE A 6 -30.75 -42.50 -21.77
CA PHE A 6 -30.52 -41.37 -20.89
C PHE A 6 -29.31 -40.59 -21.40
N PHE A 7 -29.56 -39.46 -22.06
CA PHE A 7 -28.54 -38.46 -22.36
C PHE A 7 -28.28 -37.67 -21.06
N ALA A 8 -27.24 -38.06 -20.31
CA ALA A 8 -26.74 -37.27 -19.21
C ALA A 8 -26.05 -36.02 -19.79
N LEU A 9 -26.80 -34.91 -19.83
CA LEU A 9 -26.27 -33.59 -20.15
C LEU A 9 -25.39 -33.15 -18.97
N LEU A 10 -24.10 -33.47 -19.05
CA LEU A 10 -23.09 -33.03 -18.10
C LEU A 10 -22.83 -31.55 -18.38
N ILE A 11 -23.58 -30.69 -17.69
CA ILE A 11 -23.24 -29.26 -17.59
C ILE A 11 -21.93 -29.20 -16.82
N VAL A 12 -20.83 -29.12 -17.56
CA VAL A 12 -19.54 -28.71 -17.01
C VAL A 12 -19.70 -27.24 -16.66
N SER A 13 -20.07 -26.96 -15.40
CA SER A 13 -19.95 -25.62 -14.84
C SER A 13 -18.50 -25.18 -14.95
N SER A 14 -18.25 -24.22 -15.83
CA SER A 14 -16.94 -23.58 -16.06
C SER A 14 -16.53 -22.62 -14.94
N ASP A 15 -17.00 -22.82 -13.71
CA ASP A 15 -16.81 -21.93 -12.55
C ASP A 15 -15.55 -22.22 -11.71
N SER A 16 -14.55 -22.93 -12.25
CA SER A 16 -13.41 -23.38 -11.41
C SER A 16 -12.00 -23.02 -11.90
N LEU A 17 -11.85 -22.10 -12.86
CA LEU A 17 -10.52 -21.80 -13.43
C LEU A 17 -10.09 -20.33 -13.48
N SER A 18 -10.76 -19.40 -12.79
CA SER A 18 -10.29 -18.01 -12.75
C SER A 18 -10.52 -17.31 -11.40
N SER A 19 -9.72 -17.68 -10.38
CA SER A 19 -9.17 -16.69 -9.43
C SER A 19 -8.07 -17.30 -8.55
N VAL A 20 -7.17 -18.10 -9.13
CA VAL A 20 -5.84 -18.27 -8.55
C VAL A 20 -5.03 -17.00 -8.86
N VAL A 21 -5.56 -15.85 -8.45
CA VAL A 21 -4.80 -14.61 -8.42
C VAL A 21 -3.85 -14.80 -7.26
N SER A 22 -2.55 -14.85 -7.57
CA SER A 22 -1.47 -15.01 -6.60
C SER A 22 -1.74 -14.17 -5.36
N THR A 23 -2.13 -14.81 -4.26
CA THR A 23 -2.21 -14.18 -2.95
C THR A 23 -0.77 -13.91 -2.53
N CYS A 24 -0.17 -12.84 -3.05
CA CYS A 24 0.95 -12.21 -2.37
C CYS A 24 0.43 -11.97 -0.96
N ARG A 25 0.93 -12.73 0.02
CA ARG A 25 0.34 -12.76 1.36
C ARG A 25 0.53 -11.37 1.93
N LEU A 26 -0.53 -10.58 1.92
CA LEU A 26 -0.54 -9.19 2.38
C LEU A 26 0.18 -9.07 3.73
N SER A 27 -0.10 -10.00 4.64
CA SER A 27 0.54 -10.08 5.94
C SER A 27 2.06 -10.23 5.87
N GLU A 28 2.60 -11.02 4.93
CA GLU A 28 4.06 -11.19 4.76
C GLU A 28 4.71 -9.92 4.18
N SER A 29 4.02 -9.21 3.31
CA SER A 29 4.50 -7.93 2.75
C SER A 29 4.49 -6.81 3.80
N LEU A 30 3.44 -6.74 4.62
CA LEU A 30 3.25 -5.71 5.64
C LEU A 30 4.05 -6.01 6.94
N LYS A 31 4.07 -7.26 7.41
CA LYS A 31 4.82 -7.69 8.60
C LYS A 31 6.17 -8.29 8.23
N LYS A 32 7.20 -7.44 8.18
CA LYS A 32 8.57 -7.90 7.90
C LYS A 32 9.15 -8.67 9.10
N PRO A 33 9.82 -9.84 8.88
CA PRO A 33 10.47 -10.60 9.95
C PRO A 33 11.49 -9.82 10.76
N SER A 34 12.17 -8.85 10.12
CA SER A 34 13.16 -7.96 10.74
C SER A 34 12.58 -6.96 11.74
N LYS A 35 11.25 -6.95 11.96
CA LYS A 35 10.51 -5.90 12.69
C LYS A 35 10.78 -4.49 12.16
N SER A 36 11.30 -4.38 10.93
CA SER A 36 11.44 -3.10 10.25
C SER A 36 10.07 -2.69 9.74
N LEU A 37 9.71 -1.44 9.96
CA LEU A 37 8.49 -0.87 9.43
C LEU A 37 8.50 -0.95 7.89
N SER A 38 7.39 -1.41 7.33
CA SER A 38 7.19 -1.53 5.87
C SER A 38 6.47 -0.30 5.33
N ILE A 39 6.69 0.04 4.06
CA ILE A 39 6.16 1.28 3.46
C ILE A 39 5.17 0.91 2.35
N CYS A 40 3.91 1.31 2.54
CA CYS A 40 2.89 1.30 1.52
C CYS A 40 2.89 2.66 0.82
N VAL A 41 2.86 2.65 -0.50
CA VAL A 41 2.94 3.87 -1.31
C VAL A 41 1.58 4.12 -1.95
N GLY A 42 0.97 5.28 -1.65
CA GLY A 42 -0.32 5.68 -2.20
C GLY A 42 -0.20 6.39 -3.54
N TYR A 43 -1.06 5.99 -4.48
CA TYR A 43 -1.25 6.66 -5.76
C TYR A 43 -2.61 7.35 -5.83
N SER A 44 -2.57 8.67 -5.99
CA SER A 44 -3.73 9.55 -6.13
C SER A 44 -3.46 10.59 -7.23
N PRO A 45 -4.07 10.48 -8.43
CA PRO A 45 -3.88 11.46 -9.50
C PRO A 45 -4.30 12.87 -9.05
N THR A 46 -3.48 13.88 -9.34
CA THR A 46 -3.75 15.29 -8.95
C THR A 46 -4.72 16.03 -9.86
N ASP A 47 -5.02 15.52 -11.05
CA ASP A 47 -5.73 16.26 -12.09
C ASP A 47 -7.02 15.56 -12.52
N THR A 48 -8.15 16.24 -12.34
CA THR A 48 -9.45 15.86 -12.90
C THR A 48 -9.55 16.08 -14.41
N SER A 49 -8.60 16.80 -15.04
CA SER A 49 -8.55 17.08 -16.48
C SER A 49 -7.53 16.24 -17.27
N SER A 50 -6.60 15.57 -16.59
CA SER A 50 -5.65 14.60 -17.17
C SER A 50 -5.89 13.18 -16.65
N SER A 51 -7.16 12.88 -16.34
CA SER A 51 -7.73 11.65 -15.77
C SER A 51 -7.51 10.35 -16.58
N GLN A 52 -6.53 10.33 -17.47
CA GLN A 52 -6.00 9.11 -18.03
C GLN A 52 -4.47 9.20 -18.01
N ALA A 53 -3.86 8.98 -16.83
CA ALA A 53 -2.54 8.39 -16.82
C ALA A 53 -2.62 7.16 -17.74
N SER A 54 -1.81 7.14 -18.80
CA SER A 54 -1.96 6.08 -19.78
C SER A 54 -1.68 4.74 -19.09
N LYS A 55 -2.31 3.66 -19.55
CA LYS A 55 -2.05 2.32 -19.00
C LYS A 55 -0.56 2.00 -18.99
N SER A 56 0.19 2.45 -20.00
CA SER A 56 1.65 2.35 -20.07
C SER A 56 2.36 3.09 -18.94
N ASP A 57 1.91 4.30 -18.59
CA ASP A 57 2.50 5.09 -17.49
C ASP A 57 2.26 4.41 -16.15
N LEU A 58 1.03 3.93 -15.90
CA LEU A 58 0.69 3.20 -14.69
C LEU A 58 1.47 1.89 -14.57
N THR A 59 1.69 1.19 -15.69
CA THR A 59 2.53 -0.02 -15.75
C THR A 59 3.98 0.30 -15.37
N ALA A 60 4.55 1.37 -15.96
CA ALA A 60 5.90 1.81 -15.64
C ALA A 60 6.03 2.26 -14.17
N LEU A 61 5.03 2.99 -13.67
CA LEU A 61 4.96 3.43 -12.28
C LEU A 61 4.89 2.22 -11.34
N SER A 62 4.03 1.24 -11.62
CA SER A 62 3.90 -0.02 -10.86
C SER A 62 5.24 -0.74 -10.74
N MET A 63 5.93 -0.94 -11.87
CA MET A 63 7.26 -1.53 -11.89
C MET A 63 8.28 -0.71 -11.07
N ASN A 64 8.23 0.62 -11.16
CA ASN A 64 9.13 1.47 -10.39
C ASN A 64 8.88 1.30 -8.89
N VAL A 65 7.61 1.30 -8.44
CA VAL A 65 7.24 1.07 -7.03
C VAL A 65 7.74 -0.28 -6.51
N ARG A 66 7.70 -1.34 -7.34
CA ARG A 66 8.34 -2.63 -7.02
C ARG A 66 9.84 -2.48 -6.79
N LYS A 67 10.55 -1.77 -7.66
CA LYS A 67 12.00 -1.54 -7.56
C LYS A 67 12.41 -0.75 -6.33
N LEU A 68 11.54 0.15 -5.85
CA LEU A 68 11.75 0.86 -4.58
C LEU A 68 11.73 -0.09 -3.37
N GLY A 69 11.10 -1.26 -3.51
CA GLY A 69 10.85 -2.17 -2.40
C GLY A 69 9.74 -1.66 -1.49
N ALA A 70 8.71 -1.02 -2.05
CA ALA A 70 7.46 -0.82 -1.34
C ALA A 70 6.88 -2.17 -0.87
N ALA A 71 6.00 -2.14 0.12
CA ALA A 71 5.34 -3.31 0.65
C ALA A 71 3.97 -3.54 0.02
N ALA A 72 3.30 -2.47 -0.39
CA ALA A 72 2.04 -2.49 -1.09
C ALA A 72 1.87 -1.21 -1.92
N ILE A 73 1.02 -1.30 -2.94
CA ILE A 73 0.48 -0.14 -3.65
C ILE A 73 -0.89 0.16 -3.05
N TYR A 74 -1.17 1.42 -2.75
CA TYR A 74 -2.47 1.88 -2.28
C TYR A 74 -3.13 2.76 -3.33
N THR A 75 -4.44 2.63 -3.53
CA THR A 75 -5.19 3.57 -4.38
C THR A 75 -6.67 3.66 -3.98
N THR A 76 -7.24 4.85 -4.13
CA THR A 76 -8.68 5.14 -4.01
C THR A 76 -9.41 5.03 -5.35
N HIS A 77 -8.69 4.87 -6.47
CA HIS A 77 -9.27 4.93 -7.82
C HIS A 77 -9.40 3.53 -8.44
N VAL A 78 -10.64 3.18 -8.81
CA VAL A 78 -11.02 1.87 -9.36
C VAL A 78 -10.34 1.58 -10.71
N ASP A 79 -10.24 2.57 -11.60
CA ASP A 79 -9.58 2.39 -12.91
C ASP A 79 -8.09 2.09 -12.77
N HIS A 80 -7.44 2.72 -11.80
CA HIS A 80 -6.02 2.55 -11.51
C HIS A 80 -5.74 1.22 -10.82
N LEU A 81 -6.64 0.79 -9.93
CA LEU A 81 -6.60 -0.53 -9.32
C LEU A 81 -6.48 -1.64 -10.38
N LYS A 82 -7.34 -1.59 -11.42
CA LYS A 82 -7.29 -2.57 -12.51
C LYS A 82 -5.96 -2.55 -13.25
N ALA A 83 -5.47 -1.36 -13.61
CA ALA A 83 -4.21 -1.22 -14.33
C ALA A 83 -3.01 -1.75 -13.52
N PHE A 84 -2.97 -1.46 -12.22
CA PHE A 84 -1.95 -2.03 -11.33
C PHE A 84 -2.10 -3.54 -11.22
N SER A 85 -3.31 -4.06 -11.03
CA SER A 85 -3.54 -5.50 -10.86
C SER A 85 -3.09 -6.30 -12.08
N GLU A 86 -3.39 -5.80 -13.28
CA GLU A 86 -2.94 -6.41 -14.53
C GLU A 86 -1.41 -6.43 -14.65
N GLU A 87 -0.71 -5.33 -14.29
CA GLU A 87 0.75 -5.32 -14.28
C GLU A 87 1.33 -6.30 -13.25
N GLN A 88 0.79 -6.31 -12.02
CA GLN A 88 1.25 -7.18 -10.95
C GLN A 88 1.05 -8.66 -11.30
N ALA A 89 -0.03 -9.01 -12.01
CA ALA A 89 -0.25 -10.36 -12.51
C ALA A 89 0.83 -10.78 -13.53
N THR A 90 1.30 -9.86 -14.39
CA THR A 90 2.40 -10.15 -15.32
C THR A 90 3.78 -10.20 -14.65
N ALA A 91 3.92 -9.61 -13.46
CA ALA A 91 5.17 -9.60 -12.70
C ALA A 91 5.45 -10.89 -11.92
N ILE A 92 4.54 -11.88 -11.93
CA ILE A 92 4.74 -13.18 -11.29
C ILE A 92 6.00 -13.86 -11.88
N GLY A 93 6.93 -14.24 -11.02
CA GLY A 93 8.22 -14.83 -11.42
C GLY A 93 9.27 -13.81 -11.89
N SER A 94 8.92 -12.51 -11.97
CA SER A 94 9.86 -11.44 -12.23
C SER A 94 10.52 -10.96 -10.94
N PHE A 95 11.73 -10.40 -11.06
CA PHE A 95 12.38 -9.66 -9.97
C PHE A 95 12.37 -8.15 -10.31
N PRO A 96 11.89 -7.27 -9.42
CA PRO A 96 11.35 -7.54 -8.07
C PRO A 96 9.98 -8.25 -8.09
N PRO A 97 9.58 -8.97 -7.02
CA PRO A 97 8.31 -9.72 -6.99
C PRO A 97 7.08 -8.78 -7.03
N PRO A 98 5.89 -9.31 -7.35
CA PRO A 98 4.67 -8.53 -7.35
C PRO A 98 4.31 -8.02 -5.95
N LEU A 99 3.69 -6.85 -5.90
CA LEU A 99 3.21 -6.21 -4.68
C LEU A 99 1.69 -6.40 -4.54
N PRO A 100 1.20 -6.59 -3.30
CA PRO A 100 -0.24 -6.51 -3.04
C PRO A 100 -0.75 -5.10 -3.30
N ILE A 101 -1.98 -5.01 -3.79
CA ILE A 101 -2.68 -3.74 -4.03
C ILE A 101 -3.79 -3.60 -2.98
N ILE A 102 -3.78 -2.51 -2.23
CA ILE A 102 -4.77 -2.15 -1.22
C ILE A 102 -5.69 -1.09 -1.83
N HIS A 103 -6.99 -1.34 -1.83
CA HIS A 103 -7.97 -0.37 -2.30
C HIS A 103 -8.78 0.22 -1.15
N ASP A 104 -8.95 1.54 -1.15
CA ASP A 104 -9.77 2.22 -0.15
C ASP A 104 -11.22 2.35 -0.59
N CYS A 105 -12.12 1.66 0.13
CA CYS A 105 -13.56 1.70 -0.13
C CYS A 105 -14.30 2.73 0.76
N THR A 106 -13.59 3.45 1.64
CA THR A 106 -14.21 4.39 2.60
C THR A 106 -14.57 5.73 1.98
N THR A 107 -13.93 6.08 0.86
CA THR A 107 -14.10 7.38 0.19
C THR A 107 -15.09 7.35 -0.97
N SER A 108 -15.65 6.18 -1.31
CA SER A 108 -16.57 6.04 -2.43
C SER A 108 -17.92 6.71 -2.11
N PRO A 109 -18.50 7.49 -3.04
CA PRO A 109 -19.86 8.02 -2.88
C PRO A 109 -20.94 6.93 -3.03
N ASP A 110 -20.58 5.79 -3.62
CA ASP A 110 -21.47 4.65 -3.83
C ASP A 110 -21.58 3.78 -2.59
N ASP A 111 -22.49 2.81 -2.61
CA ASP A 111 -22.62 1.81 -1.55
C ASP A 111 -21.29 1.06 -1.33
N VAL A 112 -20.83 1.02 -0.09
CA VAL A 112 -19.51 0.48 0.30
C VAL A 112 -19.41 -1.00 -0.07
N GLU A 113 -20.49 -1.78 0.09
CA GLU A 113 -20.49 -3.21 -0.24
C GLU A 113 -20.33 -3.46 -1.75
N SER A 114 -21.00 -2.64 -2.57
CA SER A 114 -20.83 -2.67 -4.02
C SER A 114 -19.40 -2.30 -4.45
N THR A 115 -18.80 -1.29 -3.81
CA THR A 115 -17.43 -0.85 -4.07
C THR A 115 -16.42 -1.95 -3.71
N ILE A 116 -16.62 -2.61 -2.56
CA ILE A 116 -15.80 -3.75 -2.14
C ILE A 116 -15.84 -4.87 -3.18
N SER A 117 -17.04 -5.26 -3.61
CA SER A 117 -17.24 -6.34 -4.59
C SER A 117 -16.55 -6.01 -5.93
N LEU A 118 -16.69 -4.75 -6.37
CA LEU A 118 -16.04 -4.25 -7.57
C LEU A 118 -14.51 -4.30 -7.42
N ALA A 119 -13.95 -3.78 -6.33
CA ALA A 119 -12.51 -3.76 -6.09
C ALA A 119 -11.88 -5.15 -6.10
N ILE A 120 -12.57 -6.13 -5.50
CA ILE A 120 -12.14 -7.53 -5.51
C ILE A 120 -12.17 -8.09 -6.93
N SER A 121 -13.24 -7.83 -7.69
CA SER A 121 -13.35 -8.29 -9.08
C SER A 121 -12.26 -7.73 -9.99
N LEU A 122 -11.71 -6.55 -9.64
CA LEU A 122 -10.61 -5.89 -10.33
C LEU A 122 -9.23 -6.28 -9.78
N GLY A 123 -9.18 -7.22 -8.83
CA GLY A 123 -7.94 -7.82 -8.34
C GLY A 123 -7.27 -7.06 -7.20
N ALA A 124 -8.03 -6.36 -6.36
CA ALA A 124 -7.53 -5.88 -5.07
C ALA A 124 -7.05 -7.05 -4.21
N SER A 125 -5.86 -6.89 -3.61
CA SER A 125 -5.30 -7.87 -2.66
C SER A 125 -5.83 -7.67 -1.25
N ALA A 126 -6.32 -6.48 -0.93
CA ALA A 126 -6.98 -6.12 0.31
C ALA A 126 -7.87 -4.90 0.11
N VAL A 127 -8.87 -4.72 0.96
CA VAL A 127 -9.74 -3.54 0.94
C VAL A 127 -9.78 -2.87 2.31
N ILE A 128 -9.80 -1.54 2.30
CA ILE A 128 -10.02 -0.74 3.50
C ILE A 128 -11.51 -0.44 3.63
N VAL A 129 -12.06 -0.70 4.82
CA VAL A 129 -13.49 -0.61 5.10
C VAL A 129 -13.76 0.11 6.42
N PRO A 130 -14.94 0.74 6.59
CA PRO A 130 -15.38 1.27 7.87
C PRO A 130 -15.52 0.17 8.94
N PRO A 131 -15.48 0.50 10.25
CA PRO A 131 -15.57 -0.47 11.34
C PRO A 131 -16.94 -1.15 11.45
N THR A 132 -17.96 -0.61 10.78
CA THR A 132 -19.34 -1.13 10.76
C THR A 132 -19.55 -2.24 9.74
N ILE A 133 -18.61 -2.43 8.82
CA ILE A 133 -18.75 -3.31 7.66
C ILE A 133 -18.03 -4.63 7.94
N SER A 134 -18.76 -5.75 7.92
CA SER A 134 -18.17 -7.09 8.08
C SER A 134 -18.74 -8.08 7.06
N PRO A 135 -18.47 -7.91 5.77
CA PRO A 135 -19.05 -8.73 4.73
C PRO A 135 -18.32 -10.07 4.66
N PRO A 136 -18.97 -11.14 4.18
CA PRO A 136 -18.30 -12.39 3.87
C PRO A 136 -17.41 -12.19 2.64
N ILE A 137 -16.11 -11.98 2.85
CA ILE A 137 -15.18 -11.57 1.77
C ILE A 137 -14.02 -12.56 1.61
N SER A 138 -13.59 -12.78 0.37
CA SER A 138 -12.50 -13.66 -0.05
C SER A 138 -11.09 -13.05 0.06
N VAL A 139 -10.99 -11.77 0.42
CA VAL A 139 -9.74 -11.01 0.56
C VAL A 139 -9.64 -10.42 1.98
N PRO A 140 -8.42 -10.17 2.48
CA PRO A 140 -8.22 -9.51 3.76
C PRO A 140 -8.89 -8.13 3.85
N LEU A 141 -9.56 -7.90 4.99
CA LEU A 141 -10.12 -6.61 5.38
C LEU A 141 -9.11 -5.81 6.21
N ILE A 142 -9.01 -4.51 5.94
CA ILE A 142 -8.30 -3.54 6.77
C ILE A 142 -9.34 -2.54 7.29
N TYR A 143 -9.55 -2.52 8.60
CA TYR A 143 -10.53 -1.63 9.22
C TYR A 143 -9.95 -0.23 9.40
N SER A 144 -10.58 0.77 8.80
CA SER A 144 -10.28 2.18 9.05
C SER A 144 -10.88 2.58 10.40
N VAL A 145 -10.01 2.93 11.35
CA VAL A 145 -10.39 3.28 12.72
C VAL A 145 -9.82 4.64 13.10
N SER A 146 -10.59 5.37 13.89
CA SER A 146 -10.25 6.71 14.39
C SER A 146 -10.26 6.77 15.92
N THR A 147 -10.75 5.73 16.61
CA THR A 147 -10.82 5.72 18.07
C THR A 147 -10.43 4.37 18.69
N ALA A 148 -9.94 4.40 19.92
CA ALA A 148 -9.65 3.20 20.71
C ALA A 148 -10.91 2.34 20.96
N SER A 149 -12.08 3.00 21.06
CA SER A 149 -13.37 2.32 21.23
C SER A 149 -13.73 1.45 20.03
N GLU A 150 -13.48 1.91 18.81
CA GLU A 150 -13.70 1.12 17.57
C GLU A 150 -12.78 -0.10 17.53
N ILE A 151 -11.50 0.07 17.87
CA ILE A 151 -10.54 -1.04 17.96
C ILE A 151 -11.02 -2.08 18.97
N SER A 152 -11.45 -1.63 20.15
CA SER A 152 -11.97 -2.52 21.20
C SER A 152 -13.23 -3.27 20.75
N ALA A 153 -14.16 -2.56 20.08
CA ALA A 153 -15.40 -3.16 19.59
C ALA A 153 -15.12 -4.25 18.54
N LEU A 154 -14.28 -3.95 17.54
CA LEU A 154 -13.88 -4.90 16.49
C LEU A 154 -13.13 -6.11 17.05
N THR A 155 -12.25 -5.87 18.03
CA THR A 155 -11.49 -6.96 18.67
C THR A 155 -12.40 -7.91 19.47
N LYS A 156 -13.47 -7.39 20.06
CA LYS A 156 -14.45 -8.21 20.81
C LYS A 156 -15.44 -8.94 19.90
N SER A 157 -15.86 -8.32 18.80
CA SER A 157 -16.85 -8.90 17.89
C SER A 157 -16.23 -9.89 16.90
N SER A 158 -14.95 -9.75 16.57
CA SER A 158 -14.29 -10.65 15.63
C SER A 158 -13.97 -12.00 16.27
N THR A 159 -14.43 -13.06 15.62
CA THR A 159 -14.01 -14.44 15.89
C THR A 159 -12.79 -14.86 15.06
N SER A 160 -12.38 -14.03 14.09
CA SER A 160 -11.22 -14.29 13.22
C SER A 160 -10.01 -13.45 13.62
N SER A 161 -8.86 -14.10 13.73
CA SER A 161 -7.56 -13.51 14.02
C SER A 161 -6.58 -13.93 12.91
N PRO A 162 -5.67 -13.05 12.44
CA PRO A 162 -5.39 -11.70 12.92
C PRO A 162 -6.19 -10.59 12.20
N LEU A 163 -6.61 -9.57 12.96
CA LEU A 163 -7.23 -8.35 12.45
C LEU A 163 -6.20 -7.39 11.83
N SER A 164 -6.62 -6.58 10.86
CA SER A 164 -5.81 -5.51 10.28
C SER A 164 -6.49 -4.15 10.45
N PHE A 165 -5.73 -3.15 10.86
CA PHE A 165 -6.22 -1.79 11.14
C PHE A 165 -5.42 -0.75 10.36
N ILE A 166 -6.12 0.28 9.88
CA ILE A 166 -5.52 1.51 9.39
C ILE A 166 -6.06 2.70 10.18
N PHE A 167 -5.17 3.62 10.54
CA PHE A 167 -5.49 4.80 11.36
C PHE A 167 -4.53 5.94 11.01
N THR A 168 -4.92 7.17 11.35
CA THR A 168 -4.11 8.38 11.13
C THR A 168 -3.47 8.91 12.42
N ASP A 169 -4.08 8.63 13.57
CA ASP A 169 -3.59 9.07 14.87
C ASP A 169 -2.59 8.06 15.47
N PRO A 170 -1.30 8.41 15.64
CA PRO A 170 -0.31 7.52 16.21
C PRO A 170 -0.58 7.14 17.68
N ASP A 171 -1.40 7.88 18.42
CA ASP A 171 -1.69 7.57 19.83
C ASP A 171 -2.53 6.29 19.98
N LEU A 172 -3.25 5.91 18.93
CA LEU A 172 -4.05 4.67 18.87
C LEU A 172 -3.22 3.39 18.88
N VAL A 173 -1.91 3.49 18.62
CA VAL A 173 -1.00 2.34 18.60
C VAL A 173 -1.01 1.57 19.93
N SER A 174 -1.19 2.28 21.04
CA SER A 174 -1.31 1.71 22.39
C SER A 174 -2.56 0.86 22.60
N SER A 175 -3.60 1.04 21.77
CA SER A 175 -4.89 0.36 21.86
C SER A 175 -4.98 -0.88 20.96
N LEU A 176 -3.96 -1.13 20.14
CA LEU A 176 -3.94 -2.22 19.18
C LEU A 176 -3.72 -3.59 19.86
N PRO A 177 -4.37 -4.66 19.38
CA PRO A 177 -4.10 -6.00 19.89
C PRO A 177 -2.73 -6.53 19.39
N PRO A 178 -2.06 -7.41 20.15
CA PRO A 178 -0.65 -7.75 19.96
C PRO A 178 -0.31 -8.50 18.65
N ASP A 179 -1.28 -9.11 17.98
CA ASP A 179 -1.08 -9.84 16.71
C ASP A 179 -1.78 -9.18 15.51
N CYS A 180 -2.21 -7.92 15.64
CA CYS A 180 -2.79 -7.23 14.48
C CYS A 180 -1.75 -6.86 13.43
N THR A 181 -2.23 -6.63 12.20
CA THR A 181 -1.51 -5.80 11.23
C THR A 181 -1.94 -4.35 11.46
N SER A 182 -0.98 -3.45 11.64
CA SER A 182 -1.24 -2.03 11.91
C SER A 182 -0.57 -1.15 10.87
N ILE A 183 -1.37 -0.31 10.23
CA ILE A 183 -0.96 0.60 9.17
C ILE A 183 -1.25 2.02 9.66
N LEU A 184 -0.20 2.81 9.91
CA LEU A 184 -0.38 4.24 10.17
C LEU A 184 -0.38 4.99 8.83
N SER A 185 -1.44 5.74 8.54
CA SER A 185 -1.51 6.63 7.38
C SER A 185 -0.98 8.02 7.77
N VAL A 186 0.08 8.47 7.09
CA VAL A 186 0.72 9.77 7.36
C VAL A 186 0.84 10.54 6.06
N PRO A 187 0.40 11.82 6.03
CA PRO A 187 0.50 12.64 4.83
C PRO A 187 1.91 12.62 4.22
N ALA A 188 2.00 12.45 2.90
CA ALA A 188 3.27 12.51 2.20
C ALA A 188 3.87 13.93 2.19
N MET A 189 5.19 13.98 1.97
CA MET A 189 6.01 15.17 1.78
C MET A 189 5.89 16.18 2.93
N GLN A 190 6.00 15.73 4.19
CA GLN A 190 5.92 16.65 5.33
C GLN A 190 7.20 17.48 5.45
N ASP A 191 7.06 18.67 6.05
CA ASP A 191 8.18 19.55 6.30
C ASP A 191 9.23 18.87 7.18
N SER A 192 10.50 19.12 6.88
CA SER A 192 11.63 18.53 7.61
C SER A 192 11.61 17.00 7.69
N GLN A 193 10.92 16.32 6.75
CA GLN A 193 10.84 14.86 6.69
C GLN A 193 10.20 14.27 7.97
N ALA A 194 9.20 14.97 8.51
CA ALA A 194 8.51 14.57 9.75
C ALA A 194 7.92 13.15 9.65
N GLU A 195 7.47 12.72 8.47
CA GLU A 195 6.95 11.38 8.23
C GLU A 195 8.02 10.30 8.43
N VAL A 196 9.28 10.57 8.05
CA VAL A 196 10.40 9.64 8.23
C VAL A 196 10.78 9.54 9.71
N SER A 197 10.75 10.68 10.40
CA SER A 197 11.07 10.75 11.84
C SER A 197 10.01 10.02 12.67
N LEU A 198 8.73 10.23 12.36
CA LEU A 198 7.60 9.53 12.98
C LEU A 198 7.65 8.03 12.70
N ALA A 199 7.92 7.62 11.45
CA ALA A 199 8.06 6.21 11.11
C ALA A 199 9.17 5.51 11.90
N LYS A 200 10.26 6.22 12.22
CA LYS A 200 11.36 5.70 13.04
C LYS A 200 10.98 5.56 14.52
N SER A 201 10.23 6.49 15.09
CA SER A 201 9.78 6.40 16.48
C SER A 201 8.77 5.27 16.70
N LEU A 202 8.01 4.90 15.66
CA LEU A 202 7.00 3.84 15.70
C LEU A 202 7.52 2.45 15.30
N LYS A 203 8.83 2.31 15.06
CA LYS A 203 9.43 1.05 14.67
C LYS A 203 9.23 -0.01 15.77
N GLY A 204 8.58 -1.12 15.40
CA GLY A 204 8.27 -2.22 16.32
C GLY A 204 6.95 -2.05 17.07
N LEU A 205 6.29 -0.89 16.93
CA LEU A 205 4.93 -0.65 17.43
C LEU A 205 3.90 -0.74 16.28
N CYS A 206 4.26 -0.22 15.10
CA CYS A 206 3.49 -0.36 13.86
C CYS A 206 4.12 -1.38 12.91
N THR A 207 3.29 -2.07 12.13
CA THR A 207 3.76 -2.99 11.08
C THR A 207 4.14 -2.23 9.80
N SER A 208 3.33 -1.24 9.43
CA SER A 208 3.46 -0.50 8.17
C SER A 208 3.12 0.97 8.33
N LEU A 209 3.62 1.76 7.39
CA LEU A 209 3.26 3.15 7.17
C LEU A 209 2.68 3.28 5.76
N LEU A 210 1.52 3.88 5.64
CA LEU A 210 0.95 4.31 4.38
C LEU A 210 1.27 5.79 4.16
N LEU A 211 1.77 6.11 2.98
CA LEU A 211 1.95 7.49 2.52
C LEU A 211 0.91 7.76 1.42
N PRO A 212 -0.30 8.23 1.75
CA PRO A 212 -1.24 8.70 0.74
C PRO A 212 -0.60 9.82 -0.09
N ASP A 213 -0.96 9.88 -1.37
CA ASP A 213 -0.51 10.91 -2.32
C ASP A 213 1.02 10.99 -2.51
N ALA A 214 1.74 9.92 -2.13
CA ALA A 214 3.18 9.81 -2.39
C ALA A 214 3.47 9.82 -3.90
N LEU A 215 2.56 9.24 -4.69
CA LEU A 215 2.59 9.21 -6.14
C LEU A 215 1.34 9.92 -6.67
N VAL A 216 1.52 10.86 -7.59
CA VAL A 216 0.43 11.62 -8.21
C VAL A 216 0.49 11.66 -9.73
N GLY A 217 1.53 11.08 -10.32
CA GLY A 217 1.81 11.09 -11.76
C GLY A 217 2.81 12.16 -12.19
N ASP A 218 3.58 12.76 -11.27
CA ASP A 218 4.61 13.75 -11.62
C ASP A 218 6.04 13.18 -11.53
N SER A 219 7.04 13.98 -11.91
CA SER A 219 8.43 13.55 -11.95
C SER A 219 9.08 13.37 -10.56
N GLU A 220 8.47 13.89 -9.48
CA GLU A 220 9.00 13.78 -8.11
C GLU A 220 8.59 12.47 -7.43
N ASP A 221 7.56 11.80 -7.93
CA ASP A 221 6.96 10.57 -7.39
C ASP A 221 7.99 9.50 -6.97
N VAL A 222 8.75 9.01 -7.94
CA VAL A 222 9.68 7.89 -7.72
C VAL A 222 10.82 8.31 -6.80
N GLU A 223 11.29 9.56 -6.92
CA GLU A 223 12.37 10.07 -6.10
C GLU A 223 11.94 10.27 -4.64
N TYR A 224 10.73 10.80 -4.42
CA TYR A 224 10.14 10.93 -3.09
C TYR A 224 9.94 9.57 -2.42
N ALA A 225 9.30 8.64 -3.13
CA ALA A 225 9.03 7.32 -2.59
C ALA A 225 10.34 6.56 -2.28
N GLN A 226 11.37 6.66 -3.13
CA GLN A 226 12.70 6.12 -2.83
C GLN A 226 13.30 6.77 -1.57
N PHE A 227 13.21 8.09 -1.47
CA PHE A 227 13.73 8.84 -0.32
C PHE A 227 13.11 8.35 1.00
N VAL A 228 11.79 8.17 1.07
CA VAL A 228 11.13 7.72 2.31
C VAL A 228 11.46 6.25 2.60
N VAL A 229 11.40 5.37 1.60
CA VAL A 229 11.72 3.94 1.79
C VAL A 229 13.14 3.77 2.33
N ASP A 230 14.11 4.49 1.77
CA ASP A 230 15.48 4.49 2.27
C ASP A 230 15.61 5.16 3.62
N GLY A 231 14.92 6.28 3.82
CA GLY A 231 14.94 7.07 5.04
C GLY A 231 14.53 6.25 6.25
N VAL A 232 13.44 5.48 6.14
CA VAL A 232 12.91 4.63 7.21
C VAL A 232 13.79 3.39 7.44
N ARG A 233 14.38 2.83 6.38
CA ARG A 233 15.25 1.63 6.49
C ARG A 233 16.63 1.94 7.03
N LYS A 234 17.20 3.11 6.72
CA LYS A 234 18.52 3.52 7.19
C LYS A 234 18.50 3.67 8.71
N LYS A 235 19.42 2.96 9.39
CA LYS A 235 19.68 3.18 10.83
C LYS A 235 19.97 4.68 11.04
N ALA A 236 19.33 5.29 12.04
CA ALA A 236 19.74 6.60 12.51
C ALA A 236 21.18 6.47 13.05
N SER A 237 22.16 6.90 12.24
CA SER A 237 23.55 6.92 12.65
C SER A 237 23.76 8.20 13.46
N GLU A 238 23.75 8.09 14.79
CA GLU A 238 24.18 9.17 15.68
C GLU A 238 25.70 9.40 15.60
N THR A 239 26.45 8.38 15.17
CA THR A 239 27.90 8.45 14.99
C THR A 239 28.25 9.20 13.71
N PHE A 240 29.07 10.25 13.87
CA PHE A 240 29.66 11.04 12.80
C PHE A 240 30.50 10.12 11.89
N LYS A 241 29.99 9.78 10.71
CA LYS A 241 30.87 9.25 9.65
C LYS A 241 31.70 10.44 9.16
N MET A 242 32.98 10.50 9.55
CA MET A 242 33.98 11.29 8.82
C MET A 242 34.11 10.70 7.41
N THR A 243 33.21 11.09 6.51
CA THR A 243 33.39 10.87 5.07
C THR A 243 34.38 11.92 4.60
N GLY A 244 35.67 11.61 4.71
CA GLY A 244 36.71 12.56 4.32
C GLY A 244 38.14 12.12 4.61
N LEU A 245 38.53 10.88 4.30
CA LEU A 245 39.96 10.59 4.15
C LEU A 245 40.37 9.41 3.25
N THR A 246 39.50 8.93 2.36
CA THR A 246 39.90 8.04 1.27
C THR A 246 39.17 8.39 -0.03
N GLY A 247 39.50 9.55 -0.57
CA GLY A 247 39.30 9.79 -2.00
C GLY A 247 40.32 8.99 -2.80
N SER A 248 39.87 8.00 -3.56
CA SER A 248 40.41 7.70 -4.89
C SER A 248 39.57 6.63 -5.62
N THR A 249 39.18 6.99 -6.85
CA THR A 249 38.98 6.11 -8.02
C THR A 249 37.88 5.04 -7.95
N ASN A 250 36.62 5.44 -8.09
CA ASN A 250 35.83 5.19 -9.31
C ASN A 250 34.40 5.71 -9.14
N GLY A 251 33.96 6.48 -10.13
CA GLY A 251 32.72 7.24 -10.09
C GLY A 251 31.46 6.36 -10.01
N HIS A 252 30.77 6.45 -8.88
CA HIS A 252 29.31 6.34 -8.79
C HIS A 252 28.91 6.97 -7.46
N PHE A 253 28.71 8.29 -7.45
CA PHE A 253 28.22 9.00 -6.27
C PHE A 253 26.78 8.58 -5.99
N GLY A 254 26.61 7.51 -5.23
CA GLY A 254 25.38 7.22 -4.50
C GLY A 254 25.13 8.35 -3.50
N GLY A 255 23.94 8.94 -3.58
CA GLY A 255 23.56 10.19 -2.93
C GLY A 255 24.04 10.30 -1.47
N VAL A 256 24.80 11.36 -1.21
CA VAL A 256 25.06 11.84 0.15
C VAL A 256 23.70 12.16 0.76
N ALA A 257 23.36 11.54 1.88
CA ALA A 257 22.22 11.95 2.68
C ALA A 257 22.49 13.37 3.19
N SER A 258 22.08 14.36 2.41
CA SER A 258 22.07 15.76 2.80
C SER A 258 21.26 15.89 4.09
N LYS A 259 21.89 16.40 5.16
CA LYS A 259 21.20 16.84 6.38
C LYS A 259 20.36 18.10 6.14
N THR A 260 20.48 18.73 4.98
CA THR A 260 19.67 19.88 4.59
C THR A 260 18.24 19.42 4.34
N SER A 261 17.28 20.11 4.95
CA SER A 261 15.85 19.88 4.72
C SER A 261 15.58 19.90 3.22
N ARG A 262 15.02 18.80 2.71
CA ARG A 262 14.67 18.66 1.30
C ARG A 262 13.25 19.19 1.13
N THR A 263 13.10 20.30 0.41
CA THR A 263 11.78 20.86 0.11
C THR A 263 11.31 20.35 -1.25
N TRP A 264 10.20 19.61 -1.27
CA TRP A 264 9.59 19.07 -2.49
C TRP A 264 8.89 20.18 -3.30
N LEU A 265 9.08 20.22 -4.61
CA LEU A 265 8.51 21.25 -5.48
C LEU A 265 6.98 21.20 -5.47
N ARG A 266 6.38 20.01 -5.35
CA ARG A 266 4.94 19.80 -5.17
C ARG A 266 4.38 20.58 -3.99
N LYS A 267 5.02 20.54 -2.83
CA LYS A 267 4.61 21.32 -1.64
C LYS A 267 4.72 22.82 -1.88
N LYS A 268 5.78 23.29 -2.56
CA LYS A 268 5.91 24.70 -2.93
C LYS A 268 4.76 25.14 -3.85
N ARG A 269 4.37 24.31 -4.82
CA ARG A 269 3.26 24.57 -5.74
C ARG A 269 1.92 24.66 -5.00
N GLN A 270 1.63 23.70 -4.12
CA GLN A 270 0.41 23.71 -3.30
C GLN A 270 0.32 24.93 -2.38
N ALA A 271 1.42 25.33 -1.74
CA ALA A 271 1.46 26.52 -0.88
C ALA A 271 1.34 27.85 -1.65
N SER A 272 1.56 27.84 -2.97
CA SER A 272 1.49 29.02 -3.84
C SER A 272 0.15 29.19 -4.56
N GLN A 273 -0.77 28.23 -4.43
CA GLN A 273 -2.14 28.37 -4.94
C GLN A 273 -2.99 29.10 -3.88
N PRO A 274 -3.54 30.30 -4.18
CA PRO A 274 -4.34 31.09 -3.25
C PRO A 274 -5.71 30.47 -2.97
#